data_AF-A0A0F9LLQ3-F1
#
_entry.id   AF-A0A0F9LLQ3-F1
#
_cell.length_a   1.000
_cell.length_b   1.000
_cell.length_c   1.000
_cell.angle_alpha   90.00
_cell.angle_beta   90.00
_cell.angle_gamma   90.00
#
_symmetry.space_group_name_H-M   'P 1'
#
loop_
_entity.id
_entity.type
_entity.pdbx_description
1 polymer ?
#
loop_
_entity_poly.entity_id
_entity_poly.type
_entity_poly.pdbx_seq_one_letter_code
_entity_poly.pdbx_strand_id
1 'polypeptide(L)' 'MRTNIVLDDNLIKKGFKLTEAKTKKELVNLALEELIKRKQRKQILKLEGKVKWQGNLKKLRKGRFDTG' A
#
# COMPACT_ATOMS: atom_id res chain seq x y z
N MET A 1 4.04 -18.92 -15.63
CA MET A 1 2.87 -19.62 -16.18
C MET A 1 2.28 -18.79 -17.30
N ARG A 2 1.93 -19.38 -18.45
CA ARG A 2 1.19 -18.68 -19.51
C ARG A 2 -0.30 -18.96 -19.28
N THR A 3 -1.10 -17.91 -19.21
CA THR A 3 -2.52 -18.01 -18.90
C THR A 3 -3.28 -17.04 -19.79
N ASN A 4 -4.36 -17.50 -20.41
CA ASN A 4 -5.27 -16.64 -21.15
C ASN A 4 -6.36 -16.17 -20.20
N ILE A 5 -6.44 -14.86 -20.02
CA ILE A 5 -7.45 -14.19 -19.18
C ILE A 5 -8.01 -13.00 -19.94
N VAL A 6 -9.30 -12.72 -19.72
CA VAL A 6 -9.94 -11.52 -20.26
C VAL A 6 -9.65 -10.36 -19.31
N LEU A 7 -9.13 -9.26 -19.86
CA LEU A 7 -8.78 -8.05 -19.12
C LEU A 7 -9.55 -6.87 -19.69
N ASP A 8 -10.00 -5.97 -18.81
CA ASP A 8 -10.62 -4.71 -19.22
C ASP A 8 -9.55 -3.77 -19.78
N ASP A 9 -9.66 -3.42 -21.07
CA ASP A 9 -8.74 -2.52 -21.76
C ASP A 9 -8.70 -1.12 -21.14
N ASN A 10 -9.81 -0.62 -20.58
CA ASN A 10 -9.83 0.68 -19.91
C ASN A 10 -8.99 0.64 -18.64
N LEU A 11 -9.05 -0.47 -17.90
CA LEU A 11 -8.26 -0.67 -16.69
C LEU A 11 -6.76 -0.79 -17.01
N ILE A 12 -6.42 -1.51 -18.07
CA ILE A 12 -5.04 -1.62 -18.56
C ILE A 12 -4.50 -0.27 -19.03
N LYS A 13 -5.28 0.49 -19.81
CA LYS A 13 -4.89 1.85 -20.25
C LYS A 13 -4.63 2.77 -19.06
N LYS A 14 -5.49 2.74 -18.03
CA LYS A 14 -5.28 3.50 -16.79
C LYS A 14 -4.03 3.03 -16.06
N GLY A 15 -3.82 1.72 -15.98
CA GLY A 15 -2.64 1.14 -15.34
C GLY A 15 -1.34 1.60 -15.99
N PHE A 16 -1.26 1.60 -17.33
CA PHE A 16 -0.09 2.12 -18.04
C PHE A 16 0.14 3.63 -17.88
N LYS A 17 -0.93 4.42 -17.71
CA LYS A 17 -0.78 5.86 -17.45
C LYS A 17 -0.24 6.16 -16.05
N LEU A 18 -0.47 5.25 -15.09
CA LEU A 18 -0.16 5.44 -13.68
C LEU A 18 1.11 4.69 -13.23
N THR A 19 1.70 3.90 -14.12
CA THR A 19 2.84 3.02 -13.79
C THR A 19 3.86 3.05 -14.92
N GLU A 20 5.10 2.68 -14.62
CA GLU A 20 6.18 2.59 -15.61
C GLU A 20 6.23 1.23 -16.33
N ALA A 21 5.19 0.41 -16.19
CA ALA A 21 5.14 -0.90 -16.82
C ALA A 21 5.18 -0.77 -18.35
N LYS A 22 5.98 -1.61 -19.02
CA LYS A 22 6.13 -1.57 -20.49
C LYS A 22 5.26 -2.62 -21.17
N THR A 23 4.88 -3.68 -20.47
CA THR A 23 4.07 -4.77 -21.00
C THR A 23 2.85 -5.08 -20.15
N LYS A 24 1.81 -5.67 -20.76
CA LYS A 24 0.59 -6.11 -20.03
C LYS A 24 0.95 -7.12 -18.93
N LYS A 25 1.93 -7.98 -19.17
CA LYS A 25 2.44 -8.95 -18.18
C LYS A 25 3.05 -8.25 -16.96
N GLU A 26 3.93 -7.28 -17.18
CA GLU A 26 4.55 -6.51 -16.10
C GLU A 26 3.50 -5.76 -15.29
N LEU A 27 2.56 -5.10 -15.96
CA LEU A 27 1.48 -4.37 -15.30
C LEU A 27 0.64 -5.29 -14.40
N VAL A 28 0.29 -6.48 -14.89
CA VAL A 28 -0.48 -7.47 -14.12
C VAL A 28 0.33 -7.98 -12.92
N ASN A 29 1.61 -8.28 -13.09
CA ASN A 29 2.47 -8.71 -11.99
C ASN A 29 2.62 -7.63 -10.92
N LEU A 30 2.86 -6.39 -11.34
CA LEU A 30 2.95 -5.22 -10.45
C LEU A 30 1.66 -5.03 -9.64
N ALA A 31 0.50 -5.14 -10.31
CA ALA A 31 -0.79 -5.01 -9.66
C ALA A 31 -1.03 -6.10 -8.60
N LEU A 32 -0.65 -7.34 -8.89
CA LEU A 32 -0.74 -8.46 -7.94
C LEU A 32 0.20 -8.27 -6.75
N GLU A 33 1.44 -7.86 -7.00
CA GLU A 33 2.42 -7.60 -5.93
C GLU A 33 1.95 -6.47 -5.00
N GLU A 34 1.45 -5.37 -5.56
CA GLU A 34 0.95 -4.25 -4.77
C GLU A 34 -0.32 -4.63 -3.98
N LEU A 35 -1.19 -5.48 -4.54
CA LEU A 35 -2.34 -6.02 -3.81
C LEU A 35 -1.89 -6.82 -2.58
N ILE A 36 -0.89 -7.70 -2.73
CA ILE A 36 -0.35 -8.50 -1.62
C ILE A 36 0.28 -7.57 -0.57
N LYS A 37 1.14 -6.64 -0.99
CA LYS A 37 1.77 -5.65 -0.10
C LYS A 37 0.72 -4.85 0.68
N ARG A 38 -0.34 -4.38 0.03
CA ARG A 38 -1.45 -3.68 0.69
C ARG A 38 -2.13 -4.54 1.75
N LYS A 39 -2.39 -5.81 1.46
CA LYS A 39 -3.01 -6.74 2.41
C LYS A 39 -2.07 -7.07 3.57
N GLN A 40 -0.77 -7.22 3.31
CA GLN A 40 0.24 -7.42 4.35
C GLN A 40 0.36 -6.20 5.28
N ARG A 41 0.38 -4.98 4.74
CA ARG A 41 0.37 -3.75 5.57
C ARG A 41 -0.83 -3.72 6.51
N LYS A 42 -2.01 -4.14 6.05
CA LYS A 42 -3.20 -4.24 6.92
C LYS A 42 -3.05 -5.26 8.05
N GLN A 43 -2.15 -6.23 7.95
CA GLN A 43 -1.90 -7.17 9.06
C GLN A 43 -1.28 -6.48 10.28
N ILE A 44 -0.66 -5.31 10.12
CA ILE A 44 -0.16 -4.53 11.27
C ILE A 44 -1.29 -4.15 12.23
N LEU A 45 -2.53 -3.99 11.72
CA LEU A 45 -3.70 -3.73 12.54
C LEU A 45 -4.01 -4.90 13.49
N LYS A 46 -3.54 -6.11 13.20
CA LYS A 46 -3.68 -7.25 14.14
C LYS A 46 -2.86 -7.06 15.43
N LEU A 47 -1.90 -6.15 15.44
CA LEU A 47 -1.10 -5.80 16.62
C LEU A 47 -1.78 -4.74 17.48
N GLU A 48 -2.87 -4.12 17.01
CA GLU A 48 -3.66 -3.15 17.78
C GLU A 48 -4.10 -3.76 19.11
N GLY A 49 -3.81 -3.07 20.22
CA GLY A 49 -4.08 -3.53 21.58
C GLY A 49 -3.18 -4.67 22.09
N LYS A 50 -2.37 -5.30 21.23
CA LYS A 50 -1.46 -6.41 21.61
C LYS A 50 -0.04 -5.97 21.93
N VAL A 51 0.41 -4.86 21.35
CA VAL A 51 1.74 -4.29 21.64
C VAL A 51 1.64 -3.19 22.69
N LYS A 52 2.51 -3.25 23.70
CA LYS A 52 2.66 -2.17 24.68
C LYS A 52 3.39 -1.02 24.03
N TRP A 53 2.69 0.09 23.86
CA TRP A 53 3.30 1.32 23.40
C TRP A 53 4.20 1.91 24.50
N GLN A 54 5.49 2.06 24.21
CA GLN A 54 6.46 2.71 25.11
C GLN A 54 6.72 4.13 24.62
N GLY A 55 6.14 5.11 25.32
CA GLY A 55 6.31 6.53 25.03
C GLY A 55 5.51 7.40 26.00
N ASN A 56 5.74 8.72 25.96
CA ASN A 56 4.94 9.67 26.72
C ASN A 56 4.19 10.61 25.77
N LEU A 57 2.88 10.38 25.65
CA LEU A 57 2.01 11.10 24.71
C LEU A 57 1.93 12.59 25.03
N LYS A 58 2.01 12.96 26.31
CA LYS A 58 2.03 14.36 26.75
C LYS A 58 3.32 15.06 26.28
N LYS A 59 4.48 14.41 26.38
CA LYS A 59 5.76 14.96 25.90
C LYS A 59 5.76 15.20 24.38
N LEU A 60 5.26 14.23 23.60
CA LEU A 60 5.21 14.35 22.13
C LEU A 60 4.26 15.44 21.63
N ARG A 61 3.23 15.78 22.42
CA ARG A 61 2.26 16.83 22.07
C ARG A 61 2.69 18.23 22.45
N LYS A 62 3.63 18.39 23.41
CA LYS A 62 4.12 19.72 23.83
C LYS A 62 4.84 20.47 22.70
N GLY A 63 5.65 19.79 21.88
CA GLY A 63 6.37 20.42 20.77
C GLY A 63 5.50 20.90 19.59
N ARG A 64 4.16 20.70 19.62
CA ARG A 64 3.24 21.21 18.60
C ARG A 64 2.55 22.53 18.97
N PHE A 65 2.65 22.97 20.22
CA PHE A 65 1.96 24.16 20.72
C PHE A 65 2.89 25.21 21.36
N ASP A 66 4.21 24.99 21.38
CA ASP A 66 5.18 26.05 21.68
C ASP A 66 5.45 26.88 20.43
N THR A 67 4.48 27.71 20.07
CA THR A 67 4.73 28.98 19.39
C THR A 67 4.39 30.08 20.39
N GLY A 68 5.36 30.38 21.24
CA GLY A 68 5.44 31.62 22.02
C GLY A 68 6.47 32.52 21.36
#